data_AF-A0A819TZS3-F1
#
_entry.id   AF-A0A819TZS3-F1
#
_cell.length_a   1.000
_cell.length_b   1.000
_cell.length_c   1.000
_cell.angle_alpha   90.00
_cell.angle_beta   90.00
_cell.angle_gamma   90.00
#
_symmetry.space_group_name_H-M   'P 1'
#
loop_
_entity.id
_entity.type
_entity.pdbx_description
1 polymer ?
#
loop_
_entity_poly.entity_id
_entity_poly.type
_entity_poly.pdbx_seq_one_letter_code
_entity_poly.pdbx_strand_id
1 'polypeptide(L)'
;MYPMDEYGAIYTSGLTVFRQPENTGYEYMNKPLYGVCSLAMAAYRDPMLNGTMLAPKYAVGMRKKIENIFAIAYHHKHDCLVLSALGCGAFRNPPSYAAKLFHTVIEQYAGFFQSIIFAIIDDHNTGQQHNPQGNFKSFKEELDGLVVLPVTCFNQPNTMYGPYRVSPNGSIVKSICIRDLPPCRSGATCPDMYDINHAGQFSHPPLCIQSLMQQCTRKDDNVHMSSFIHRKPCKDGAQCKKIKGKHDEEFEHPPSCPESGNCQDTTVDHAKAYRHPKMCPNSRKCRQFQRHVKEHCDAYRHCIPICLHGGYCVNFHERKHIDEYQHPFPKPCSFTPYQCTLYEKFITAKNPSELTDDVHRCHNTNTTGIDSQPSRYPQE
;
A
#
# COMPACT_ATOMS: atom_id res chain seq x y z
N MET A 1 17.17 26.03 -12.92
CA MET A 1 17.11 24.55 -13.03
C MET A 1 15.87 24.23 -13.85
N TYR A 2 16.00 23.45 -14.94
CA TYR A 2 14.92 23.03 -15.86
C TYR A 2 13.67 22.57 -15.08
N PRO A 3 12.43 22.63 -15.63
CA PRO A 3 11.26 22.25 -14.86
C PRO A 3 11.36 20.76 -14.50
N MET A 4 11.74 20.50 -13.24
CA MET A 4 11.65 19.19 -12.61
C MET A 4 10.20 18.98 -12.19
N ASP A 5 9.71 17.74 -12.32
CA ASP A 5 8.42 17.37 -11.76
C ASP A 5 8.34 17.74 -10.27
N GLU A 6 7.14 18.03 -9.80
CA GLU A 6 6.87 18.49 -8.42
C GLU A 6 7.51 17.59 -7.35
N TYR A 7 7.59 16.28 -7.60
CA TYR A 7 8.21 15.31 -6.70
C TYR A 7 9.48 14.68 -7.29
N GLY A 8 9.96 15.19 -8.42
CA GLY A 8 11.16 14.72 -9.12
C GLY A 8 12.44 15.08 -8.38
N ALA A 9 13.44 14.21 -8.49
CA ALA A 9 14.79 14.40 -7.97
C ALA A 9 15.82 14.15 -9.08
N ILE A 10 17.00 14.75 -8.92
CA ILE A 10 18.17 14.39 -9.73
C ILE A 10 19.12 13.60 -8.85
N TYR A 11 19.40 12.35 -9.22
CA TYR A 11 20.42 11.53 -8.60
C TYR A 11 21.67 11.52 -9.48
N THR A 12 22.83 11.78 -8.89
CA THR A 12 24.11 11.78 -9.58
C THR A 12 25.10 10.92 -8.81
N SER A 13 25.70 9.93 -9.48
CA SER A 13 26.74 9.06 -8.92
C SER A 13 28.13 9.41 -9.47
N GLY A 14 29.18 8.94 -8.78
CA GLY A 14 30.56 9.09 -9.26
C GLY A 14 31.14 10.50 -9.15
N LEU A 15 30.58 11.34 -8.28
CA LEU A 15 31.08 12.69 -8.06
C LEU A 15 32.44 12.68 -7.35
N THR A 16 33.24 13.69 -7.68
CA THR A 16 34.52 13.96 -7.00
C THR A 16 34.41 15.27 -6.22
N VAL A 17 34.66 15.21 -4.92
CA VAL A 17 34.80 16.40 -4.06
C VAL A 17 36.29 16.65 -3.88
N PHE A 18 36.78 17.77 -4.40
CA PHE A 18 38.21 18.06 -4.50
C PHE A 18 38.63 19.40 -3.85
N ARG A 19 37.69 20.10 -3.22
CA ARG A 19 37.93 21.36 -2.51
C ARG A 19 37.51 21.27 -1.05
N GLN A 20 38.29 21.91 -0.19
CA GLN A 20 38.04 22.08 1.24
C GLN A 20 36.84 23.01 1.50
N PRO A 21 36.31 23.05 2.74
CA PRO A 21 35.19 23.92 3.11
C PRO A 21 35.52 25.41 3.02
N GLU A 22 34.49 26.25 3.06
CA GLU A 22 34.59 27.71 2.90
C GLU A 22 35.57 28.39 3.87
N ASN A 23 35.67 27.90 5.11
CA ASN A 23 36.57 28.46 6.13
C ASN A 23 38.08 28.34 5.79
N THR A 24 38.42 27.55 4.77
CA THR A 24 39.77 27.43 4.20
C THR A 24 39.94 28.20 2.90
N GLY A 25 38.92 28.91 2.42
CA GLY A 25 38.96 29.56 1.10
C GLY A 25 38.86 28.58 -0.07
N TYR A 26 38.26 27.40 0.15
CA TYR A 26 38.06 26.36 -0.88
C TYR A 26 39.36 25.81 -1.50
N GLU A 27 40.41 25.67 -0.70
CA GLU A 27 41.69 25.07 -1.09
C GLU A 27 41.52 23.68 -1.71
N TYR A 28 42.45 23.28 -2.59
CA TYR A 28 42.44 21.92 -3.15
C TYR A 28 42.75 20.89 -2.06
N MET A 29 42.01 19.79 -2.06
CA MET A 29 42.25 18.66 -1.16
C MET A 29 43.47 17.85 -1.64
N ASN A 30 44.39 17.55 -0.73
CA ASN A 30 45.50 16.62 -1.01
C ASN A 30 45.01 15.21 -1.37
N LYS A 31 43.84 14.81 -0.86
CA LYS A 31 43.16 13.55 -1.17
C LYS A 31 41.68 13.83 -1.43
N PRO A 32 41.27 14.01 -2.70
CA PRO A 32 39.87 14.17 -3.05
C PRO A 32 39.01 12.98 -2.63
N LEU A 33 37.73 13.23 -2.37
CA LEU A 33 36.74 12.18 -2.16
C LEU A 33 36.16 11.77 -3.51
N TYR A 34 36.37 10.51 -3.89
CA TYR A 34 35.84 9.93 -5.13
C TYR A 34 34.60 9.08 -4.87
N GLY A 35 33.78 8.88 -5.90
CA GLY A 35 32.62 7.98 -5.82
C GLY A 35 31.47 8.53 -4.97
N VAL A 36 31.47 9.83 -4.68
CA VAL A 36 30.39 10.46 -3.92
C VAL A 36 29.10 10.45 -4.75
N CYS A 37 27.97 10.16 -4.10
CA CYS A 37 26.66 10.27 -4.72
C CYS A 37 25.93 11.48 -4.15
N SER A 38 25.20 12.20 -4.99
CA SER A 38 24.38 13.36 -4.61
C SER A 38 22.96 13.19 -5.09
N LEU A 39 22.02 13.72 -4.31
CA LEU A 39 20.61 13.77 -4.63
C LEU A 39 20.13 15.21 -4.47
N ALA A 40 19.65 15.80 -5.56
CA ALA A 40 19.06 17.13 -5.56
C ALA A 40 17.53 17.05 -5.55
N MET A 41 16.92 17.64 -4.52
CA MET A 41 15.46 17.72 -4.33
C MET A 41 15.11 19.16 -3.93
N ALA A 42 14.21 19.80 -4.67
CA ALA A 42 13.78 21.16 -4.37
C ALA A 42 12.71 21.17 -3.27
N ALA A 43 12.97 21.87 -2.17
CA ALA A 43 11.96 22.19 -1.16
C ALA A 43 10.95 23.23 -1.70
N TYR A 44 9.84 23.43 -0.99
CA TYR A 44 8.93 24.52 -1.31
C TYR A 44 9.55 25.86 -0.96
N ARG A 45 9.46 26.84 -1.87
CA ARG A 45 9.85 28.22 -1.60
C ARG A 45 8.67 28.98 -1.01
N ASP A 46 8.88 29.67 0.11
CA ASP A 46 7.89 30.52 0.77
C ASP A 46 6.52 29.82 0.95
N PRO A 47 6.48 28.60 1.52
CA PRO A 47 5.22 27.85 1.61
C PRO A 47 4.21 28.55 2.52
N MET A 48 2.93 28.40 2.21
CA MET A 48 1.86 28.88 3.07
C MET A 48 1.90 28.14 4.41
N LEU A 49 1.78 28.91 5.49
CA LEU A 49 1.83 28.41 6.86
C LEU A 49 0.44 28.50 7.53
N ASN A 50 0.20 27.60 8.49
CA ASN A 50 -0.85 27.71 9.48
C ASN A 50 -0.19 27.89 10.86
N GLY A 51 -0.07 29.13 11.32
CA GLY A 51 0.79 29.48 12.45
C GLY A 51 2.26 29.18 12.14
N THR A 52 2.90 28.32 12.93
CA THR A 52 4.29 27.89 12.75
C THR A 52 4.42 26.60 11.93
N MET A 53 3.31 26.02 11.48
CA MET A 53 3.25 24.76 10.73
C MET A 53 3.07 25.01 9.24
N LEU A 54 3.54 24.08 8.39
CA LEU A 54 3.17 24.11 6.97
C LEU A 54 1.65 23.87 6.81
N ALA A 55 1.00 24.61 5.91
CA ALA A 55 -0.39 24.32 5.56
C ALA A 55 -0.51 22.91 4.94
N PRO A 56 -1.66 22.22 5.06
CA PRO A 56 -1.79 20.79 4.76
C PRO A 56 -1.22 20.35 3.39
N LYS A 57 -1.52 21.10 2.32
CA LYS A 57 -0.97 20.84 0.98
C LYS A 57 0.56 20.79 0.96
N TYR A 58 1.22 21.77 1.60
CA TYR A 58 2.68 21.86 1.65
C TYR A 58 3.28 20.83 2.61
N ALA A 59 2.61 20.54 3.72
CA ALA A 59 3.04 19.48 4.64
C ALA A 59 3.09 18.12 3.95
N VAL A 60 2.02 17.74 3.25
CA VAL A 60 1.93 16.49 2.48
C VAL A 60 2.99 16.45 1.38
N GLY A 61 3.10 17.54 0.60
CA GLY A 61 4.06 17.61 -0.49
C GLY A 61 5.52 17.55 -0.02
N MET A 62 5.84 18.25 1.08
CA MET A 62 7.19 18.27 1.67
C MET A 62 7.55 16.89 2.22
N ARG A 63 6.60 16.23 2.90
CA ARG A 63 6.79 14.84 3.34
C ARG A 63 7.07 13.90 2.17
N LYS A 64 6.34 14.04 1.05
CA LYS A 64 6.56 13.23 -0.17
C LYS A 64 7.92 13.50 -0.80
N LYS A 65 8.38 14.76 -0.83
CA LYS A 65 9.73 15.12 -1.27
C LYS A 65 10.81 14.46 -0.39
N ILE A 66 10.65 14.51 0.93
CA ILE A 66 11.55 13.83 1.88
C ILE A 66 11.51 12.31 1.69
N GLU A 67 10.34 11.71 1.57
CA GLU A 67 10.18 10.27 1.30
C GLU A 67 10.89 9.86 0.01
N ASN A 68 10.84 10.68 -1.05
CA ASN A 68 11.52 10.39 -2.30
C ASN A 68 13.05 10.41 -2.16
N ILE A 69 13.62 11.25 -1.28
CA ILE A 69 15.05 11.22 -0.96
C ILE A 69 15.43 9.83 -0.43
N PHE A 70 14.66 9.31 0.52
CA PHE A 70 14.89 8.00 1.14
C PHE A 70 14.64 6.85 0.14
N ALA A 71 13.56 6.93 -0.64
CA ALA A 71 13.22 5.92 -1.64
C ALA A 71 14.32 5.77 -2.69
N ILE A 72 14.82 6.88 -3.22
CA ILE A 72 15.87 6.90 -4.26
C ILE A 72 17.19 6.40 -3.67
N ALA A 73 17.57 6.87 -2.48
CA ALA A 73 18.81 6.43 -1.85
C ALA A 73 18.83 4.91 -1.61
N TYR A 74 17.74 4.36 -1.06
CA TYR A 74 17.64 2.93 -0.83
C TYR A 74 17.52 2.12 -2.13
N HIS A 75 16.84 2.65 -3.15
CA HIS A 75 16.82 2.06 -4.49
C HIS A 75 18.23 1.89 -5.05
N HIS A 76 19.07 2.92 -4.90
CA HIS A 76 20.49 2.91 -5.28
C HIS A 76 21.43 2.23 -4.27
N LYS A 77 20.88 1.50 -3.28
CA LYS A 77 21.63 0.68 -2.31
C LYS A 77 22.54 1.46 -1.38
N HIS A 78 22.23 2.74 -1.14
CA HIS A 78 22.88 3.50 -0.09
C HIS A 78 22.36 3.05 1.28
N ASP A 79 23.27 2.83 2.21
CA ASP A 79 22.98 2.50 3.61
C ASP A 79 23.16 3.70 4.54
N CYS A 80 23.79 4.78 4.07
CA CYS A 80 24.02 6.00 4.84
C CYS A 80 23.51 7.23 4.09
N LEU A 81 22.97 8.20 4.84
CA LEU A 81 22.50 9.48 4.32
C LEU A 81 23.20 10.64 5.03
N VAL A 82 23.67 11.62 4.26
CA VAL A 82 24.08 12.93 4.78
C VAL A 82 23.11 13.98 4.25
N LEU A 83 22.32 14.56 5.14
CA LEU A 83 21.21 15.46 4.85
C LEU A 83 21.45 16.84 5.47
N SER A 84 20.61 17.80 5.11
CA SER A 84 20.64 19.17 5.64
C SER A 84 19.25 19.61 6.10
N ALA A 85 19.13 20.82 6.64
CA ALA A 85 17.87 21.45 6.98
C ALA A 85 17.11 21.88 5.70
N LEU A 86 16.58 20.91 4.96
CA LEU A 86 16.01 21.06 3.62
C LEU A 86 14.98 22.22 3.57
N GLY A 87 15.31 23.27 2.82
CA GLY A 87 14.43 24.43 2.59
C GLY A 87 14.28 25.41 3.77
N CYS A 88 15.01 25.23 4.86
CA CYS A 88 14.84 26.00 6.10
C CYS A 88 15.60 27.34 6.13
N GLY A 89 16.46 27.60 5.14
CA GLY A 89 17.12 28.89 4.92
C GLY A 89 16.34 29.77 3.94
N ALA A 90 16.95 30.08 2.79
CA ALA A 90 16.37 30.97 1.77
C ALA A 90 14.94 30.64 1.30
N PHE A 91 14.47 29.41 1.47
CA PHE A 91 13.14 28.96 1.06
C PHE A 91 12.09 29.05 2.18
N ARG A 92 12.48 29.49 3.38
CA ARG A 92 11.60 29.88 4.49
C ARG A 92 10.64 28.77 4.97
N ASN A 93 11.07 27.51 4.92
CA ASN A 93 10.35 26.42 5.59
C ASN A 93 10.60 26.47 7.11
N PRO A 94 9.60 26.19 7.96
CA PRO A 94 9.80 26.16 9.41
C PRO A 94 10.73 25.00 9.83
N PRO A 95 11.88 25.25 10.48
CA PRO A 95 12.85 24.19 10.81
C PRO A 95 12.30 23.09 11.71
N SER A 96 11.56 23.45 12.75
CA SER A 96 10.92 22.50 13.67
C SER A 96 9.92 21.59 12.97
N TYR A 97 9.14 22.14 12.04
CA TYR A 97 8.19 21.36 11.27
C TYR A 97 8.88 20.44 10.26
N ALA A 98 9.93 20.91 9.59
CA ALA A 98 10.73 20.11 8.67
C ALA A 98 11.42 18.94 9.40
N ALA A 99 12.01 19.18 10.59
CA ALA A 99 12.64 18.13 11.40
C ALA A 99 11.63 17.04 11.79
N LYS A 100 10.42 17.40 12.20
CA LYS A 100 9.35 16.43 12.48
C LYS A 100 8.91 15.63 11.25
N LEU A 101 8.86 16.26 10.07
CA LEU A 101 8.59 15.51 8.84
C LEU A 101 9.70 14.51 8.54
N PHE A 102 10.98 14.87 8.72
CA PHE A 102 12.09 13.93 8.63
C PHE A 102 11.94 12.78 9.64
N HIS A 103 11.60 13.06 10.91
CA HIS A 103 11.35 12.04 11.92
C HIS A 103 10.33 11.00 11.42
N THR A 104 9.18 11.44 10.90
CA THR A 104 8.15 10.50 10.40
C THR A 104 8.64 9.67 9.21
N VAL A 105 9.50 10.21 8.35
CA VAL A 105 10.08 9.44 7.23
C VAL A 105 11.16 8.48 7.73
N ILE A 106 11.98 8.88 8.69
CA ILE A 106 12.99 8.01 9.33
C ILE A 106 12.32 6.78 9.94
N GLU A 107 11.20 6.96 10.65
CA GLU A 107 10.42 5.85 11.19
C GLU A 107 9.80 4.98 10.11
N GLN A 108 9.30 5.58 9.03
CA GLN A 108 8.82 4.83 7.86
C GLN A 108 9.95 3.97 7.27
N TYR A 109 11.20 4.41 7.31
CA TYR A 109 12.36 3.68 6.79
C TYR A 109 13.20 3.02 7.89
N ALA A 110 12.60 2.69 9.05
CA ALA A 110 13.31 2.04 10.13
C ALA A 110 13.95 0.72 9.68
N GLY A 111 15.26 0.59 9.91
CA GLY A 111 16.06 -0.57 9.49
C GLY A 111 16.57 -0.55 8.04
N PHE A 112 16.32 0.51 7.26
CA PHE A 112 16.80 0.61 5.87
C PHE A 112 18.17 1.28 5.73
N PHE A 113 18.52 2.13 6.69
CA PHE A 113 19.77 2.87 6.71
C PHE A 113 20.53 2.57 8.01
N GLN A 114 21.84 2.36 7.91
CA GLN A 114 22.73 2.22 9.05
C GLN A 114 22.92 3.54 9.77
N SER A 115 23.01 4.66 9.04
CA SER A 115 23.17 5.99 9.63
C SER A 115 22.53 7.09 8.80
N ILE A 116 21.96 8.09 9.48
CA ILE A 116 21.41 9.30 8.88
C ILE A 116 21.99 10.48 9.64
N ILE A 117 22.75 11.31 8.95
CA ILE A 117 23.50 12.42 9.54
C ILE A 117 22.92 13.72 8.99
N PHE A 118 22.48 14.61 9.87
CA PHE A 118 22.09 15.97 9.49
C PHE A 118 23.26 16.93 9.68
N ALA A 119 23.96 17.24 8.59
CA ALA A 119 25.04 18.22 8.54
C ALA A 119 24.44 19.63 8.35
N ILE A 120 24.16 20.32 9.45
CA ILE A 120 23.50 21.64 9.45
C ILE A 120 24.52 22.71 9.82
N ILE A 121 24.67 23.68 8.92
CA ILE A 121 25.48 24.88 9.13
C ILE A 121 24.51 26.04 9.30
N ASP A 122 24.61 26.73 10.44
CA ASP A 122 23.89 27.98 10.64
C ASP A 122 24.71 29.13 10.04
N ASP A 123 24.18 29.75 8.98
CA ASP A 123 24.81 30.81 8.19
C ASP A 123 24.02 32.13 8.29
N HIS A 124 24.25 33.07 7.37
CA HIS A 124 23.52 34.33 7.30
C HIS A 124 21.99 34.19 7.07
N ASN A 125 21.50 33.00 6.67
CA ASN A 125 20.08 32.70 6.55
C ASN A 125 19.45 32.22 7.87
N THR A 126 20.19 32.22 8.97
CA THR A 126 19.72 31.80 10.30
C THR A 126 19.46 32.98 11.23
N GLY A 127 18.63 32.77 12.26
CA GLY A 127 18.20 33.84 13.17
C GLY A 127 17.22 34.83 12.52
N GLN A 128 16.65 34.48 11.37
CA GLN A 128 15.65 35.29 10.68
C GLN A 128 14.27 35.09 11.33
N GLN A 129 13.29 35.93 10.94
CA GLN A 129 11.92 35.84 11.48
C GLN A 129 11.30 34.44 11.34
N HIS A 130 11.67 33.67 10.31
CA HIS A 130 11.14 32.33 10.05
C HIS A 130 11.92 31.21 10.76
N ASN A 131 13.12 31.48 11.29
CA ASN A 131 13.98 30.53 12.01
C ASN A 131 14.80 31.23 13.12
N PRO A 132 14.14 31.86 14.10
CA PRO A 132 14.79 32.76 15.07
C PRO A 132 15.82 32.05 15.96
N GLN A 133 15.76 30.72 16.07
CA GLN A 133 16.70 29.91 16.86
C GLN A 133 17.74 29.18 15.99
N GLY A 134 17.86 29.59 14.72
CA GLY A 134 18.65 28.87 13.71
C GLY A 134 17.98 27.58 13.23
N ASN A 135 18.68 26.86 12.37
CA ASN A 135 18.20 25.58 11.83
C ASN A 135 18.68 24.42 12.70
N PHE A 136 19.91 24.51 13.21
CA PHE A 136 20.54 23.43 13.97
C PHE A 136 19.73 22.99 15.18
N LYS A 137 19.27 23.93 16.00
CA LYS A 137 18.61 23.64 17.27
C LYS A 137 17.37 22.74 17.10
N SER A 138 16.48 23.09 16.16
CA SER A 138 15.25 22.34 15.94
C SER A 138 15.50 20.91 15.46
N PHE A 139 16.49 20.70 14.60
CA PHE A 139 16.86 19.37 14.14
C PHE A 139 17.56 18.57 15.23
N LYS A 140 18.41 19.20 16.05
CA LYS A 140 19.05 18.56 17.19
C LYS A 140 18.02 18.08 18.20
N GLU A 141 17.10 18.93 18.62
CA GLU A 141 16.07 18.59 19.62
C GLU A 141 15.16 17.44 19.16
N GLU A 142 14.90 17.32 17.86
CA GLU A 142 13.99 16.33 17.30
C GLU A 142 14.67 15.01 16.89
N LEU A 143 15.91 15.05 16.39
CA LEU A 143 16.54 13.93 15.68
C LEU A 143 17.88 13.47 16.28
N ASP A 144 18.52 14.26 17.16
CA ASP A 144 19.81 13.88 17.74
C ASP A 144 19.66 12.65 18.65
N GLY A 145 20.48 11.62 18.41
CA GLY A 145 20.38 10.35 19.11
C GLY A 145 19.12 9.51 18.80
N LEU A 146 18.30 9.90 17.81
CA LEU A 146 17.12 9.12 17.42
C LEU A 146 17.54 7.75 16.84
N VAL A 147 17.11 6.69 17.52
CA VAL A 147 17.27 5.31 17.04
C VAL A 147 15.90 4.71 16.77
N VAL A 148 15.67 4.32 15.51
CA VAL A 148 14.46 3.60 15.09
C VAL A 148 14.81 2.17 14.72
N LEU A 149 14.08 1.21 15.27
CA LEU A 149 14.28 -0.20 14.99
C LEU A 149 13.17 -0.71 14.06
N PRO A 150 13.49 -1.61 13.11
CA PRO A 150 12.45 -2.27 12.34
C PRO A 150 11.56 -3.05 13.29
N VAL A 151 10.26 -3.05 13.02
CA VAL A 151 9.30 -3.78 13.83
C VAL A 151 9.46 -5.27 13.53
N THR A 152 9.59 -6.09 14.57
CA THR A 152 9.61 -7.55 14.43
C THR A 152 8.29 -7.99 13.79
N CYS A 153 8.42 -8.73 12.70
CA CYS A 153 7.35 -9.15 11.80
C CYS A 153 6.05 -9.54 12.52
N PHE A 154 4.93 -8.91 12.14
CA PHE A 154 3.62 -9.41 12.54
C PHE A 154 3.21 -10.57 11.66
N ASN A 155 2.69 -11.62 12.28
CA ASN A 155 1.99 -12.71 11.63
C ASN A 155 0.50 -12.36 11.33
N GLN A 156 0.18 -11.08 11.06
CA GLN A 156 -1.18 -10.68 10.70
C GLN A 156 -1.29 -10.45 9.19
N PRO A 157 -2.22 -11.14 8.50
CA PRO A 157 -2.51 -10.88 7.09
C PRO A 157 -2.82 -9.39 6.87
N ASN A 158 -2.37 -8.82 5.76
CA ASN A 158 -2.63 -7.42 5.35
C ASN A 158 -1.96 -6.32 6.21
N THR A 159 -0.93 -6.64 7.00
CA THR A 159 -0.23 -5.62 7.80
C THR A 159 1.08 -5.20 7.16
N MET A 160 1.20 -3.91 6.84
CA MET A 160 2.36 -3.31 6.16
C MET A 160 3.33 -2.66 7.13
N TYR A 161 4.62 -2.73 6.81
CA TYR A 161 5.67 -2.01 7.53
C TYR A 161 6.49 -1.17 6.55
N GLY A 162 6.74 0.09 6.90
CA GLY A 162 7.65 0.97 6.17
C GLY A 162 7.25 1.38 4.74
N PRO A 163 8.20 1.55 3.78
CA PRO A 163 7.89 2.02 2.42
C PRO A 163 7.22 0.98 1.52
N TYR A 164 7.07 -0.26 1.99
CA TYR A 164 6.34 -1.30 1.27
C TYR A 164 4.86 -0.94 1.14
N ARG A 165 4.18 -1.41 0.08
CA ARG A 165 2.73 -1.24 -0.16
C ARG A 165 2.01 -2.59 -0.06
N VAL A 166 0.79 -2.59 0.50
CA VAL A 166 -0.24 -3.61 0.22
C VAL A 166 -0.91 -3.17 -1.07
N SER A 167 -0.85 -4.01 -2.09
CA SER A 167 -1.73 -3.84 -3.25
C SER A 167 -3.18 -4.06 -2.82
N PRO A 168 -4.18 -3.58 -3.58
CA PRO A 168 -5.61 -3.71 -3.23
C PRO A 168 -6.09 -5.13 -2.85
N ASN A 169 -5.32 -6.16 -3.21
CA ASN A 169 -5.56 -7.58 -2.91
C ASN A 169 -4.87 -8.11 -1.63
N GLY A 170 -4.26 -7.27 -0.78
CA GLY A 170 -3.60 -7.74 0.44
C GLY A 170 -2.19 -8.32 0.26
N SER A 171 -1.70 -8.44 -0.97
CA SER A 171 -0.35 -8.98 -1.22
C SER A 171 0.75 -7.95 -0.93
N ILE A 172 1.84 -8.42 -0.33
CA ILE A 172 2.99 -7.58 0.03
C ILE A 172 3.78 -7.32 -1.25
N VAL A 173 3.78 -6.07 -1.71
CA VAL A 173 4.71 -5.64 -2.74
C VAL A 173 6.05 -5.38 -2.04
N LYS A 174 6.96 -6.37 -2.08
CA LYS A 174 8.34 -6.27 -1.57
C LYS A 174 9.24 -5.39 -2.45
N SER A 175 8.68 -4.38 -3.09
CA SER A 175 9.43 -3.42 -3.90
C SER A 175 9.17 -2.01 -3.38
N ILE A 176 10.23 -1.21 -3.37
CA ILE A 176 10.14 0.22 -3.11
C ILE A 176 9.42 0.82 -4.31
N CYS A 177 8.20 1.28 -4.11
CA CYS A 177 7.49 2.01 -5.15
C CYS A 177 7.77 3.50 -4.96
N ILE A 178 8.57 4.08 -5.84
CA ILE A 178 8.53 5.52 -6.05
C ILE A 178 7.13 5.80 -6.56
N ARG A 179 6.26 6.37 -5.71
CA ARG A 179 4.85 6.57 -6.10
C ARG A 179 4.77 7.51 -7.28
N ASP A 180 4.23 7.04 -8.39
CA ASP A 180 3.94 7.86 -9.57
C ASP A 180 2.69 8.74 -9.36
N LEU A 181 1.77 8.30 -8.49
CA LEU A 181 0.56 9.05 -8.19
C LEU A 181 0.85 10.27 -7.30
N PRO A 182 0.28 11.45 -7.60
CA PRO A 182 0.38 12.62 -6.74
C PRO A 182 -0.18 12.31 -5.34
N PRO A 183 0.38 12.89 -4.27
CA PRO A 183 -0.11 12.65 -2.93
C PRO A 183 -1.47 13.34 -2.73
N CYS A 184 -2.38 12.65 -2.03
CA CYS A 184 -3.67 13.22 -1.65
C CYS A 184 -3.46 14.44 -0.76
N ARG A 185 -4.11 15.58 -1.08
CA ARG A 185 -3.98 16.83 -0.31
C ARG A 185 -4.38 16.69 1.16
N SER A 186 -5.27 15.74 1.45
CA SER A 186 -5.74 15.43 2.79
C SER A 186 -4.87 14.40 3.52
N GLY A 187 -3.85 13.83 2.86
CA GLY A 187 -2.88 12.94 3.50
C GLY A 187 -3.53 11.81 4.31
N ALA A 188 -3.11 11.65 5.57
CA ALA A 188 -3.63 10.63 6.47
C ALA A 188 -5.06 10.90 6.99
N THR A 189 -5.61 12.09 6.76
CA THR A 189 -6.96 12.48 7.19
C THR A 189 -7.97 12.46 6.04
N CYS A 190 -7.58 11.94 4.87
CA CYS A 190 -8.45 11.83 3.70
C CYS A 190 -9.74 11.05 4.02
N PRO A 191 -10.92 11.64 3.77
CA PRO A 191 -12.20 10.92 3.92
C PRO A 191 -12.40 9.88 2.82
N ASP A 192 -11.83 10.10 1.63
CA ASP A 192 -12.04 9.30 0.42
C ASP A 192 -10.91 8.29 0.16
N MET A 193 -10.06 8.03 1.16
CA MET A 193 -8.84 7.22 1.02
C MET A 193 -9.08 5.80 0.49
N TYR A 194 -10.28 5.27 0.69
CA TYR A 194 -10.71 3.93 0.26
C TYR A 194 -11.69 3.95 -0.93
N ASP A 195 -12.05 5.13 -1.44
CA ASP A 195 -12.76 5.21 -2.70
C ASP A 195 -11.81 4.75 -3.83
N ILE A 196 -12.24 3.78 -4.64
CA ILE A 196 -11.38 3.14 -5.64
C ILE A 196 -10.90 4.16 -6.68
N ASN A 197 -11.77 5.08 -7.08
CA ASN A 197 -11.43 6.08 -8.09
C ASN A 197 -10.43 7.09 -7.51
N HIS A 198 -10.63 7.51 -6.27
CA HIS A 198 -9.72 8.39 -5.55
C HIS A 198 -8.36 7.73 -5.28
N ALA A 199 -8.36 6.51 -4.74
CA ALA A 199 -7.15 5.75 -4.45
C ALA A 199 -6.36 5.37 -5.71
N GLY A 200 -7.04 5.25 -6.86
CA GLY A 200 -6.41 5.07 -8.17
C GLY A 200 -5.73 6.33 -8.72
N GLN A 201 -6.05 7.52 -8.20
CA GLN A 201 -5.51 8.81 -8.65
C GLN A 201 -4.55 9.44 -7.66
N PHE A 202 -4.71 9.17 -6.37
CA PHE A 202 -3.95 9.81 -5.30
C PHE A 202 -3.31 8.80 -4.37
N SER A 203 -2.08 9.11 -3.98
CA SER A 203 -1.35 8.30 -3.02
C SER A 203 -1.52 8.79 -1.58
N HIS A 204 -1.60 7.83 -0.65
CA HIS A 204 -1.82 8.10 0.77
C HIS A 204 -0.61 7.73 1.64
N PRO A 205 -0.37 8.40 2.78
CA PRO A 205 0.70 8.04 3.70
C PRO A 205 0.55 6.59 4.23
N PRO A 206 1.59 5.99 4.80
CA PRO A 206 1.50 4.64 5.39
C PRO A 206 0.69 4.64 6.70
N LEU A 207 0.32 3.43 7.15
CA LEU A 207 -0.29 3.20 8.46
C LEU A 207 0.71 3.47 9.60
N CYS A 208 0.21 3.99 10.73
CA CYS A 208 1.00 4.08 11.95
C CYS A 208 1.16 2.68 12.55
N ILE A 209 2.39 2.16 12.54
CA ILE A 209 2.66 0.82 13.06
C ILE A 209 2.33 0.74 14.57
N GLN A 210 2.70 1.74 15.35
CA GLN A 210 2.36 1.78 16.78
C GLN A 210 0.83 1.83 17.00
N SER A 211 0.06 2.46 16.11
CA SER A 211 -1.40 2.51 16.22
C SER A 211 -2.03 1.13 15.95
N LEU A 212 -1.50 0.40 14.96
CA LEU A 212 -1.87 -1.00 14.70
C LEU A 212 -1.59 -1.88 15.92
N MET A 213 -0.49 -1.61 16.63
CA MET A 213 -0.14 -2.27 17.90
C MET A 213 -0.95 -1.80 19.10
N GLN A 214 -1.80 -0.79 18.94
CA GLN A 214 -2.51 -0.11 20.03
C GLN A 214 -1.56 0.51 21.09
N GLN A 215 -0.35 0.85 20.66
CA GLN A 215 0.73 1.39 21.50
C GLN A 215 1.17 2.79 21.06
N CYS A 216 0.47 3.43 20.10
CA CYS A 216 0.79 4.79 19.69
C CYS A 216 0.55 5.77 20.83
N THR A 217 1.62 6.41 21.28
CA THR A 217 1.64 7.43 22.32
C THR A 217 1.56 8.86 21.77
N ARG A 218 1.85 9.06 20.47
CA ARG A 218 1.94 10.38 19.82
C ARG A 218 0.64 10.83 19.15
N LYS A 219 -0.51 10.59 19.79
CA LYS A 219 -1.82 10.97 19.24
C LYS A 219 -2.07 12.49 19.29
N ASP A 220 -1.33 13.18 20.12
CA ASP A 220 -1.29 14.63 20.30
C ASP A 220 -0.27 15.32 19.36
N ASP A 221 0.65 14.58 18.74
CA ASP A 221 1.56 15.14 17.75
C ASP A 221 0.84 15.28 16.38
N ASN A 222 0.52 16.52 16.02
CA ASN A 222 -0.15 16.86 14.77
C ASN A 222 0.62 16.43 13.51
N VAL A 223 1.96 16.42 13.55
CA VAL A 223 2.79 16.01 12.41
C VAL A 223 2.71 14.51 12.24
N HIS A 224 2.83 13.76 13.34
CA HIS A 224 2.65 12.30 13.35
C HIS A 224 1.25 11.90 12.85
N MET A 225 0.20 12.54 13.39
CA MET A 225 -1.20 12.24 13.03
C MET A 225 -1.55 12.59 11.58
N SER A 226 -0.89 13.58 10.99
CA SER A 226 -1.05 13.92 9.56
C SER A 226 -0.15 13.09 8.62
N SER A 227 0.91 12.50 9.17
CA SER A 227 1.91 11.73 8.42
C SER A 227 1.63 10.22 8.40
N PHE A 228 0.80 9.72 9.30
CA PHE A 228 0.46 8.30 9.39
C PHE A 228 -1.03 8.07 9.61
N ILE A 229 -1.58 7.08 8.91
CA ILE A 229 -2.98 6.67 9.07
C ILE A 229 -3.14 5.96 10.42
N HIS A 230 -4.07 6.42 11.25
CA HIS A 230 -4.31 5.89 12.61
C HIS A 230 -5.62 5.15 12.78
N ARG A 231 -6.57 5.29 11.86
CA ARG A 231 -7.84 4.59 11.93
C ARG A 231 -7.57 3.08 11.79
N LYS A 232 -8.25 2.28 12.61
CA LYS A 232 -7.98 0.84 12.72
C LYS A 232 -8.85 0.07 11.74
N PRO A 233 -8.34 -0.91 10.98
CA PRO A 233 -9.24 -1.82 10.26
C PRO A 233 -10.17 -2.51 11.26
N CYS A 234 -11.46 -2.50 10.97
CA CYS A 234 -12.48 -3.17 11.77
C CYS A 234 -12.17 -4.67 11.84
N LYS A 235 -12.26 -5.25 13.05
CA LYS A 235 -12.08 -6.71 13.24
C LYS A 235 -13.04 -7.53 12.39
N ASP A 236 -14.24 -7.01 12.15
CA ASP A 236 -15.27 -7.65 11.35
C ASP A 236 -15.10 -7.38 9.83
N GLY A 237 -14.16 -6.48 9.45
CA GLY A 237 -13.81 -6.16 8.07
C GLY A 237 -15.02 -5.93 7.16
N ALA A 238 -15.07 -6.64 6.04
CA ALA A 238 -16.16 -6.60 5.06
C ALA A 238 -17.53 -7.09 5.60
N GLN A 239 -17.56 -7.74 6.77
CA GLN A 239 -18.77 -8.29 7.40
C GLN A 239 -19.31 -7.40 8.53
N CYS A 240 -18.68 -6.24 8.79
CA CYS A 240 -19.10 -5.37 9.88
C CYS A 240 -20.51 -4.81 9.65
N LYS A 241 -21.37 -4.92 10.67
CA LYS A 241 -22.74 -4.39 10.68
C LYS A 241 -22.86 -3.02 11.34
N LYS A 242 -21.80 -2.53 11.99
CA LYS A 242 -21.79 -1.30 12.81
C LYS A 242 -21.26 -0.09 12.04
N ILE A 243 -21.83 0.17 10.87
CA ILE A 243 -21.31 1.15 9.89
C ILE A 243 -21.85 2.57 10.09
N LYS A 244 -22.31 2.92 11.30
CA LYS A 244 -22.83 4.24 11.65
C LYS A 244 -22.49 4.58 13.10
N GLY A 245 -22.15 5.84 13.36
CA GLY A 245 -21.83 6.38 14.68
C GLY A 245 -20.38 6.13 15.11
N LYS A 246 -20.09 6.22 16.41
CA LYS A 246 -18.72 6.20 16.97
C LYS A 246 -17.84 5.03 16.49
N HIS A 247 -18.42 3.87 16.19
CA HIS A 247 -17.65 2.74 15.65
C HIS A 247 -17.10 3.01 14.25
N ASP A 248 -17.88 3.65 13.39
CA ASP A 248 -17.50 4.00 12.01
C ASP A 248 -16.44 5.13 12.00
N GLU A 249 -16.44 5.96 13.05
CA GLU A 249 -15.43 7.00 13.28
C GLU A 249 -14.10 6.43 13.80
N GLU A 250 -14.15 5.34 14.57
CA GLU A 250 -12.99 4.70 15.20
C GLU A 250 -12.36 3.58 14.35
N PHE A 251 -13.16 2.91 13.51
CA PHE A 251 -12.76 1.72 12.75
C PHE A 251 -13.10 1.84 11.26
N GLU A 252 -12.17 1.42 10.42
CA GLU A 252 -12.28 1.42 8.97
C GLU A 252 -12.87 0.11 8.45
N HIS A 253 -13.66 0.20 7.39
CA HIS A 253 -14.20 -0.96 6.68
C HIS A 253 -13.83 -0.90 5.20
N PRO A 254 -13.77 -2.05 4.51
CA PRO A 254 -13.61 -2.07 3.06
C PRO A 254 -14.73 -1.29 2.35
N PRO A 255 -14.47 -0.76 1.14
CA PRO A 255 -15.50 -0.07 0.36
C PRO A 255 -16.69 -0.98 0.08
N SER A 256 -17.86 -0.38 -0.14
CA SER A 256 -19.02 -1.14 -0.63
C SER A 256 -18.73 -1.63 -2.05
N CYS A 257 -19.16 -2.85 -2.37
CA CYS A 257 -19.01 -3.39 -3.71
C CYS A 257 -19.71 -2.46 -4.74
N PRO A 258 -19.06 -2.07 -5.85
CA PRO A 258 -19.68 -1.24 -6.89
C PRO A 258 -20.96 -1.87 -7.46
N GLU A 259 -20.95 -3.20 -7.58
CA GLU A 259 -22.09 -4.01 -8.06
C GLU A 259 -23.15 -4.24 -6.96
N SER A 260 -22.84 -3.92 -5.70
CA SER A 260 -23.73 -4.02 -4.53
C SER A 260 -24.56 -5.32 -4.51
N GLY A 261 -25.89 -5.23 -4.60
CA GLY A 261 -26.81 -6.38 -4.62
C GLY A 261 -26.70 -7.27 -5.86
N ASN A 262 -26.18 -6.74 -6.97
CA ASN A 262 -26.00 -7.45 -8.23
C ASN A 262 -24.67 -8.21 -8.30
N CYS A 263 -23.77 -8.03 -7.33
CA CYS A 263 -22.45 -8.63 -7.34
C CYS A 263 -22.50 -10.17 -7.34
N GLN A 264 -21.91 -10.79 -8.36
CA GLN A 264 -21.84 -12.25 -8.51
C GLN A 264 -20.49 -12.85 -8.06
N ASP A 265 -19.49 -12.02 -7.77
CA ASP A 265 -18.15 -12.47 -7.37
C ASP A 265 -18.14 -12.94 -5.91
N THR A 266 -18.02 -14.24 -5.71
CA THR A 266 -18.00 -14.88 -4.39
C THR A 266 -16.60 -15.33 -3.98
N THR A 267 -15.57 -14.91 -4.71
CA THR A 267 -14.19 -15.27 -4.38
C THR A 267 -13.81 -14.76 -2.98
N VAL A 268 -12.94 -15.50 -2.32
CA VAL A 268 -12.47 -15.17 -0.96
C VAL A 268 -11.81 -13.79 -0.95
N ASP A 269 -11.08 -13.44 -2.02
CA ASP A 269 -10.39 -12.16 -2.13
C ASP A 269 -11.37 -11.00 -2.34
N HIS A 270 -12.37 -11.16 -3.21
CA HIS A 270 -13.43 -10.16 -3.39
C HIS A 270 -14.26 -9.97 -2.13
N ALA A 271 -14.59 -11.06 -1.42
CA ALA A 271 -15.34 -11.01 -0.16
C ALA A 271 -14.56 -10.33 0.98
N LYS A 272 -13.22 -10.31 0.93
CA LYS A 272 -12.38 -9.56 1.87
C LYS A 272 -12.24 -8.09 1.45
N ALA A 273 -12.19 -7.82 0.16
CA ALA A 273 -11.97 -6.49 -0.40
C ALA A 273 -13.22 -5.59 -0.38
N TYR A 274 -14.43 -6.17 -0.35
CA TYR A 274 -15.67 -5.40 -0.46
C TYR A 274 -16.76 -5.79 0.52
N ARG A 275 -17.40 -4.77 1.11
CA ARG A 275 -18.65 -4.92 1.86
C ARG A 275 -19.81 -5.18 0.90
N HIS A 276 -20.69 -6.09 1.29
CA HIS A 276 -21.89 -6.45 0.53
C HIS A 276 -23.15 -6.32 1.39
N PRO A 277 -24.32 -6.05 0.77
CA PRO A 277 -25.60 -6.25 1.42
C PRO A 277 -25.79 -7.71 1.86
N LYS A 278 -26.77 -7.97 2.74
CA LYS A 278 -27.03 -9.33 3.22
C LYS A 278 -27.42 -10.24 2.06
N MET A 279 -26.98 -11.49 2.10
CA MET A 279 -27.41 -12.49 1.12
C MET A 279 -28.92 -12.71 1.20
N CYS A 280 -29.59 -12.65 0.05
CA CYS A 280 -31.00 -12.98 -0.05
C CYS A 280 -31.19 -14.48 0.18
N PRO A 281 -32.10 -14.93 1.08
CA PRO A 281 -32.37 -16.35 1.30
C PRO A 281 -32.80 -17.08 0.02
N ASN A 282 -33.50 -16.37 -0.87
CA ASN A 282 -33.99 -16.92 -2.14
C ASN A 282 -32.97 -16.79 -3.30
N SER A 283 -31.80 -16.21 -3.05
CA SER A 283 -30.72 -16.03 -4.05
C SER A 283 -31.29 -15.51 -5.39
N ARG A 284 -30.84 -16.03 -6.54
CA ARG A 284 -31.36 -15.65 -7.87
C ARG A 284 -32.84 -15.96 -8.12
N LYS A 285 -33.46 -16.83 -7.31
CA LYS A 285 -34.89 -17.17 -7.43
C LYS A 285 -35.80 -16.14 -6.73
N CYS A 286 -35.22 -15.10 -6.12
CA CYS A 286 -36.00 -14.06 -5.47
C CYS A 286 -36.90 -13.32 -6.47
N ARG A 287 -38.22 -13.38 -6.26
CA ARG A 287 -39.21 -12.69 -7.11
C ARG A 287 -39.06 -11.16 -7.08
N GLN A 288 -38.65 -10.60 -5.94
CA GLN A 288 -38.44 -9.15 -5.81
C GLN A 288 -37.21 -8.68 -6.61
N PHE A 289 -36.17 -9.52 -6.67
CA PHE A 289 -35.00 -9.29 -7.53
C PHE A 289 -35.37 -9.38 -9.01
N GLN A 290 -36.11 -10.41 -9.41
CA GLN A 290 -36.57 -10.58 -10.79
C GLN A 290 -37.45 -9.41 -11.27
N ARG A 291 -38.22 -8.82 -10.36
CA ARG A 291 -39.04 -7.62 -10.60
C ARG A 291 -38.27 -6.30 -10.48
N HIS A 292 -36.96 -6.35 -10.22
CA HIS A 292 -36.09 -5.18 -10.08
C HIS A 292 -36.61 -4.16 -9.05
N VAL A 293 -37.16 -4.65 -7.93
CA VAL A 293 -37.65 -3.79 -6.84
C VAL A 293 -36.45 -3.11 -6.19
N LYS A 294 -36.27 -1.81 -6.45
CA LYS A 294 -35.09 -1.03 -6.07
C LYS A 294 -34.71 -1.18 -4.59
N GLU A 295 -35.64 -0.93 -3.68
CA GLU A 295 -35.40 -1.05 -2.22
C GLU A 295 -34.91 -2.44 -1.80
N HIS A 296 -35.41 -3.49 -2.45
CA HIS A 296 -34.98 -4.86 -2.16
C HIS A 296 -33.58 -5.16 -2.70
N CYS A 297 -33.29 -4.72 -3.93
CA CYS A 297 -31.99 -4.92 -4.56
C CYS A 297 -30.88 -4.10 -3.89
N ASP A 298 -31.21 -2.98 -3.26
CA ASP A 298 -30.26 -2.19 -2.46
C ASP A 298 -29.97 -2.87 -1.10
N ALA A 299 -30.95 -3.57 -0.53
CA ALA A 299 -30.84 -4.21 0.77
C ALA A 299 -30.24 -5.64 0.75
N TYR A 300 -30.33 -6.34 -0.39
CA TYR A 300 -29.94 -7.74 -0.49
C TYR A 300 -29.08 -8.03 -1.71
N ARG A 301 -28.15 -8.97 -1.52
CA ARG A 301 -27.31 -9.55 -2.56
C ARG A 301 -27.89 -10.87 -3.07
N HIS A 302 -27.92 -11.04 -4.40
CA HIS A 302 -28.54 -12.19 -5.07
C HIS A 302 -27.54 -13.03 -5.87
N CYS A 303 -26.42 -13.41 -5.25
CA CYS A 303 -25.49 -14.36 -5.88
C CYS A 303 -25.91 -15.82 -5.65
N ILE A 304 -25.30 -16.73 -6.41
CA ILE A 304 -25.47 -18.17 -6.24
C ILE A 304 -24.67 -18.58 -4.99
N PRO A 305 -25.26 -19.32 -4.03
CA PRO A 305 -24.54 -19.74 -2.84
C PRO A 305 -23.37 -20.67 -3.19
N ILE A 306 -22.26 -20.56 -2.44
CA ILE A 306 -21.10 -21.46 -2.61
C ILE A 306 -21.47 -22.85 -2.08
N CYS A 307 -21.08 -23.91 -2.78
CA CYS A 307 -21.20 -25.28 -2.28
C CYS A 307 -20.35 -25.48 -1.01
N LEU A 308 -20.96 -26.00 0.06
CA LEU A 308 -20.26 -26.28 1.33
C LEU A 308 -19.10 -27.27 1.20
N HIS A 309 -19.15 -28.13 0.18
CA HIS A 309 -18.14 -29.14 -0.09
C HIS A 309 -17.04 -28.64 -1.06
N GLY A 310 -17.17 -27.42 -1.60
CA GLY A 310 -16.17 -26.80 -2.48
C GLY A 310 -15.78 -27.71 -3.66
N GLY A 311 -14.47 -27.97 -3.79
CA GLY A 311 -13.90 -28.83 -4.84
C GLY A 311 -14.20 -30.32 -4.66
N TYR A 312 -14.64 -30.74 -3.46
CA TYR A 312 -14.96 -32.12 -3.12
C TYR A 312 -16.46 -32.36 -3.07
N CYS A 313 -17.22 -31.64 -3.90
CA CYS A 313 -18.68 -31.73 -3.91
C CYS A 313 -19.14 -33.15 -4.21
N VAL A 314 -19.74 -33.82 -3.22
CA VAL A 314 -20.31 -35.16 -3.38
C VAL A 314 -21.51 -35.16 -4.34
N ASN A 315 -22.21 -34.03 -4.44
CA ASN A 315 -23.39 -33.84 -5.29
C ASN A 315 -23.04 -33.25 -6.67
N PHE A 316 -21.79 -33.38 -7.13
CA PHE A 316 -21.38 -32.85 -8.43
C PHE A 316 -22.12 -33.50 -9.62
N HIS A 317 -22.72 -34.66 -9.38
CA HIS A 317 -23.56 -35.40 -10.34
C HIS A 317 -25.02 -34.92 -10.34
N GLU A 318 -25.45 -34.18 -9.32
CA GLU A 318 -26.82 -33.65 -9.24
C GLU A 318 -26.91 -32.33 -10.01
N ARG A 319 -27.53 -32.36 -11.19
CA ARG A 319 -27.68 -31.18 -12.05
C ARG A 319 -28.34 -30.00 -11.35
N LYS A 320 -29.37 -30.27 -10.55
CA LYS A 320 -30.05 -29.26 -9.74
C LYS A 320 -29.09 -28.59 -8.74
N HIS A 321 -28.20 -29.36 -8.11
CA HIS A 321 -27.20 -28.82 -7.19
C HIS A 321 -26.14 -28.00 -7.93
N ILE A 322 -25.59 -28.52 -9.04
CA ILE A 322 -24.60 -27.81 -9.87
C ILE A 322 -25.12 -26.48 -10.43
N ASP A 323 -26.42 -26.39 -10.72
CA ASP A 323 -27.03 -25.15 -11.21
C ASP A 323 -27.42 -24.18 -10.09
N GLU A 324 -27.67 -24.68 -8.87
CA GLU A 324 -28.10 -23.89 -7.72
C GLU A 324 -26.95 -23.44 -6.80
N TYR A 325 -25.76 -24.04 -6.94
CA TYR A 325 -24.57 -23.73 -6.12
C TYR A 325 -23.36 -23.42 -7.00
N GLN A 326 -22.45 -22.60 -6.48
CA GLN A 326 -21.19 -22.28 -7.13
C GLN A 326 -20.07 -23.21 -6.64
N HIS A 327 -19.26 -23.69 -7.58
CA HIS A 327 -18.14 -24.60 -7.34
C HIS A 327 -16.82 -24.01 -7.87
N PRO A 328 -15.67 -24.41 -7.31
CA PRO A 328 -14.36 -24.00 -7.81
C PRO A 328 -13.91 -24.80 -9.06
N PHE A 329 -14.72 -25.76 -9.51
CA PHE A 329 -14.51 -26.50 -10.75
C PHE A 329 -15.55 -26.11 -11.80
N PRO A 330 -15.25 -26.25 -13.10
CA PRO A 330 -16.20 -25.93 -14.16
C PRO A 330 -17.37 -26.91 -14.19
N LYS A 331 -18.53 -26.45 -14.68
CA LYS A 331 -19.76 -27.25 -14.66
C LYS A 331 -19.52 -28.61 -15.33
N PRO A 332 -19.74 -29.73 -14.62
CA PRO A 332 -19.56 -31.06 -15.18
C PRO A 332 -20.42 -31.26 -16.43
N CYS A 333 -19.92 -32.07 -17.37
CA CYS A 333 -20.69 -32.47 -18.54
C CYS A 333 -22.01 -33.11 -18.11
N SER A 334 -23.08 -32.90 -18.89
CA SER A 334 -24.41 -33.47 -18.65
C SER A 334 -24.46 -35.00 -18.58
N PHE A 335 -23.41 -35.68 -19.02
CA PHE A 335 -23.28 -37.14 -19.01
C PHE A 335 -22.30 -37.64 -17.93
N THR A 336 -21.68 -36.76 -17.17
CA THR A 336 -20.84 -37.13 -16.01
C THR A 336 -21.75 -37.52 -14.83
N PRO A 337 -21.50 -38.61 -14.09
CA PRO A 337 -20.37 -39.54 -14.23
C PRO A 337 -20.66 -40.81 -15.06
N TYR A 338 -21.91 -41.07 -15.47
CA TYR A 338 -22.34 -42.41 -15.91
C TYR A 338 -22.42 -42.65 -17.42
N GLN A 339 -22.25 -41.63 -18.28
CA GLN A 339 -22.42 -41.74 -19.74
C GLN A 339 -21.44 -40.88 -20.55
N CYS A 340 -20.40 -40.34 -19.92
CA CYS A 340 -19.40 -39.54 -20.61
C CYS A 340 -18.34 -40.46 -21.23
N THR A 341 -18.41 -40.71 -22.53
CA THR A 341 -17.44 -41.55 -23.26
C THR A 341 -16.01 -41.01 -23.18
N LEU A 342 -15.83 -39.69 -22.99
CA LEU A 342 -14.53 -39.07 -22.74
C LEU A 342 -14.00 -39.37 -21.32
N TYR A 343 -14.89 -39.38 -20.32
CA TYR A 343 -14.55 -39.74 -18.94
C TYR A 343 -14.25 -41.24 -18.83
N GLU A 344 -15.02 -42.10 -19.51
CA GLU A 344 -14.73 -43.54 -19.60
C GLU A 344 -13.35 -43.79 -20.22
N LYS A 345 -13.03 -43.12 -21.33
CA LYS A 345 -11.70 -43.21 -21.96
C LYS A 345 -10.58 -42.70 -21.05
N PHE A 346 -10.85 -41.69 -20.22
CA PHE A 346 -9.89 -41.17 -19.25
C PHE A 346 -9.61 -42.17 -18.12
N ILE A 347 -10.64 -42.72 -17.48
CA ILE A 347 -10.47 -43.67 -16.36
C ILE A 347 -9.96 -45.05 -16.81
N THR A 348 -10.15 -45.41 -18.08
CA THR A 348 -9.69 -46.69 -18.64
C THR A 348 -8.30 -46.61 -19.29
N ALA A 349 -7.77 -45.40 -19.53
CA ALA A 349 -6.44 -45.22 -20.10
C ALA A 349 -5.34 -45.61 -19.11
N LYS A 350 -4.42 -46.47 -19.56
CA LYS A 350 -3.26 -46.90 -18.75
C LYS A 350 -2.10 -45.89 -18.82
N ASN A 351 -2.03 -45.09 -19.89
CA ASN A 351 -1.00 -44.07 -20.10
C ASN A 351 -1.62 -42.72 -20.55
N PRO A 352 -1.20 -41.58 -19.96
CA PRO A 352 -1.73 -40.26 -20.32
C PRO A 352 -1.48 -39.83 -21.78
N SER A 353 -0.47 -40.42 -22.42
CA SER A 353 -0.08 -40.16 -23.81
C SER A 353 -0.98 -40.83 -24.86
N GLU A 354 -1.87 -41.75 -24.45
CA GLU A 354 -2.85 -42.38 -25.35
C GLU A 354 -4.15 -41.57 -25.47
N LEU A 355 -4.29 -40.51 -24.66
CA LEU A 355 -5.48 -39.66 -24.64
C LEU A 355 -5.41 -38.61 -25.74
N THR A 356 -6.48 -38.52 -26.54
CA THR A 356 -6.63 -37.51 -27.61
C THR A 356 -6.73 -36.09 -27.03
N ASP A 357 -6.35 -35.07 -27.81
CA ASP A 357 -6.47 -33.65 -27.44
C ASP A 357 -7.87 -33.24 -26.96
N ASP A 358 -8.92 -33.92 -27.39
CA ASP A 358 -10.30 -33.64 -26.95
C ASP A 358 -10.58 -34.15 -25.53
N VAL A 359 -9.92 -35.23 -25.11
CA VAL A 359 -9.97 -35.72 -23.72
C VAL A 359 -9.13 -34.82 -22.82
N HIS A 360 -7.94 -34.41 -23.29
CA HIS A 360 -7.11 -33.42 -22.60
C HIS A 360 -7.77 -32.04 -22.53
N ARG A 361 -8.49 -31.59 -23.57
CA ARG A 361 -9.26 -30.34 -23.52
C ARG A 361 -10.44 -30.44 -22.59
N CYS A 362 -11.21 -31.54 -22.60
CA CYS A 362 -12.28 -31.75 -21.64
C CYS A 362 -11.75 -31.71 -20.18
N HIS A 363 -10.53 -32.20 -19.94
CA HIS A 363 -9.84 -32.09 -18.67
C HIS A 363 -9.25 -30.68 -18.40
N ASN A 364 -8.67 -30.02 -19.40
CA ASN A 364 -7.98 -28.74 -19.24
C ASN A 364 -8.93 -27.54 -19.23
N THR A 365 -10.09 -27.63 -19.88
CA THR A 365 -11.21 -26.71 -19.64
C THR A 365 -11.81 -26.89 -18.24
N ASN A 366 -11.45 -27.96 -17.52
CA ASN A 366 -11.73 -28.18 -16.09
C ASN A 366 -10.60 -27.72 -15.15
N THR A 367 -9.43 -27.29 -15.65
CA THR A 367 -8.28 -26.84 -14.84
C THR A 367 -7.79 -25.41 -15.13
N THR A 368 -8.44 -24.65 -16.02
CA THR A 368 -8.18 -23.19 -16.13
C THR A 368 -8.76 -22.45 -14.92
N GLY A 369 -8.03 -22.54 -13.81
CA GLY A 369 -8.32 -21.92 -12.52
C GLY A 369 -7.23 -22.17 -11.47
N ILE A 370 -6.26 -23.05 -11.74
CA ILE A 370 -5.10 -23.24 -10.86
C ILE A 370 -3.84 -23.19 -11.72
N ASP A 371 -3.07 -22.11 -11.57
CA ASP A 371 -1.67 -22.07 -11.97
C ASP A 371 -0.95 -23.29 -11.39
N SER A 372 -0.61 -24.25 -12.24
CA SER A 372 0.34 -25.30 -11.90
C SER A 372 1.63 -25.02 -12.67
N GLN A 373 2.59 -24.42 -11.98
CA GLN A 373 3.98 -24.48 -12.38
C GLN A 373 4.42 -25.95 -12.49
N PRO A 374 5.29 -26.32 -13.45
CA PRO A 374 5.79 -27.68 -13.56
C PRO A 374 6.69 -28.01 -12.36
N SER A 375 6.22 -28.95 -11.53
CA SER A 375 7.02 -29.60 -10.50
C SER A 375 8.14 -30.40 -11.16
N ARG A 376 9.38 -29.92 -11.05
CA ARG A 376 10.58 -30.74 -11.20
C ARG A 376 10.86 -31.39 -9.84
N TYR A 377 10.89 -32.72 -9.80
CA TYR A 377 11.61 -33.50 -8.80
C TYR A 377 12.06 -34.83 -9.40
N PRO A 378 13.10 -35.47 -8.83
CA PRO A 378 14.25 -35.97 -9.57
C PRO A 378 14.11 -37.46 -9.91
N GLN A 379 14.83 -37.89 -10.94
CA GLN A 379 15.07 -39.30 -11.19
C GLN A 379 16.08 -39.84 -10.15
N GLU A 380 15.84 -41.09 -9.75
CA GLU A 380 16.67 -41.94 -8.89
C GLU A 380 18.12 -42.07 -9.37
#